data_AF-A0A7J5D6E0-F1
#
_entry.id   AF-A0A7J5D6E0-F1
#
_cell.length_a   1.000
_cell.length_b   1.000
_cell.length_c   1.000
_cell.angle_alpha   90.00
_cell.angle_beta   90.00
_cell.angle_gamma   90.00
#
_symmetry.space_group_name_H-M   'P 1'
#
loop_
_entity.id
_entity.type
_entity.pdbx_description
1 polymer ?
#
loop_
_entity_poly.entity_id
_entity_poly.type
_entity_poly.pdbx_seq_one_letter_code
_entity_poly.pdbx_strand_id
1 'polypeptide(L)' 'MRDVSGDREAVALGPDRPVRWVGVGEAYEMPRPEIVLGFQGLCLVKPVDDDDWYMGSLYDDGGIDCWTAYGDLYEALRGL' A
#
# COMPACT_ATOMS: atom_id res chain seq x y z
N MET A 1 4.02 13.71 8.14
CA MET A 1 2.77 13.11 7.64
C MET A 1 1.73 13.02 8.77
N ARG A 2 1.19 14.16 9.22
CA ARG A 2 0.06 14.21 10.18
C ARG A 2 -1.16 14.95 9.63
N ASP A 3 -0.98 15.69 8.54
CA ASP A 3 -1.99 16.62 8.02
C ASP A 3 -2.94 15.99 6.98
N VAL A 4 -2.64 14.76 6.54
CA VAL A 4 -3.36 14.13 5.40
C VAL A 4 -3.98 12.78 5.77
N SER A 5 -3.28 11.90 6.50
CA SER A 5 -3.77 10.54 6.81
C SER A 5 -4.55 10.42 8.12
N GLY A 6 -4.56 11.43 8.99
CA GLY A 6 -5.13 11.34 10.36
C GLY A 6 -4.42 10.37 11.32
N ASP A 7 -3.63 9.43 10.78
CA ASP A 7 -2.99 8.36 11.52
C ASP A 7 -1.67 8.82 12.18
N ARG A 8 -1.47 8.44 13.45
CA ARG A 8 -0.39 9.02 14.30
C ARG A 8 1.00 8.47 13.99
N GLU A 9 1.12 7.32 13.34
CA GLU A 9 2.40 6.62 13.12
C GLU A 9 2.40 5.90 11.76
N ALA A 10 2.81 6.59 10.70
CA ALA A 10 3.17 5.94 9.44
C ALA A 10 4.54 5.26 9.62
N VAL A 11 4.63 3.96 9.35
CA VAL A 11 5.88 3.20 9.47
C VAL A 11 6.37 2.80 8.08
N ALA A 12 7.62 3.12 7.75
CA ALA A 12 8.25 2.59 6.55
C ALA A 12 8.57 1.10 6.75
N LEU A 13 8.05 0.25 5.88
CA LEU A 13 8.24 -1.19 5.93
C LEU A 13 9.24 -1.64 4.85
N GLY A 14 9.89 -2.79 5.08
CA GLY A 14 10.82 -3.35 4.11
C GLY A 14 10.13 -3.75 2.78
N PRO A 15 10.81 -3.58 1.63
CA PRO A 15 10.27 -3.89 0.30
C PRO A 15 10.27 -5.39 -0.06
N ASP A 16 10.78 -6.25 0.82
CA ASP A 16 10.83 -7.71 0.63
C ASP A 16 9.55 -8.40 1.10
N ARG A 17 8.39 -7.82 0.79
CA ARG A 17 7.07 -8.32 1.20
C ARG A 17 6.30 -8.82 -0.02
N PRO A 18 5.56 -9.93 0.10
CA PRO A 18 4.66 -10.36 -0.95
C PRO A 18 3.48 -9.38 -1.02
N VAL A 19 3.17 -8.93 -2.24
CA VAL A 19 2.10 -7.98 -2.52
C VAL A 19 1.22 -8.56 -3.60
N ARG A 20 -0.09 -8.55 -3.37
CA ARG A 20 -1.09 -9.01 -4.34
C ARG A 20 -2.09 -7.90 -4.62
N TRP A 21 -2.57 -7.85 -5.85
CA TRP A 21 -3.80 -7.15 -6.16
C TRP A 21 -4.97 -8.11 -5.93
N VAL A 22 -6.01 -7.65 -5.24
CA VAL A 22 -7.26 -8.36 -4.98
C VAL A 22 -8.41 -7.46 -5.42
N GLY A 23 -8.86 -7.67 -6.66
CA GLY A 23 -9.98 -6.99 -7.27
C GLY A 23 -11.24 -7.86 -7.28
N VAL A 24 -12.34 -7.31 -7.79
CA VAL A 24 -13.59 -8.07 -7.96
C VAL A 24 -13.38 -9.15 -9.03
N GLY A 25 -13.19 -10.40 -8.58
CA GLY A 25 -13.05 -11.56 -9.46
C GLY A 25 -11.64 -11.83 -9.98
N GLU A 26 -10.64 -11.05 -9.54
CA GLU A 26 -9.24 -11.24 -9.93
C GLU A 26 -8.32 -11.12 -8.71
N ALA A 27 -7.29 -11.97 -8.68
CA ALA A 27 -6.19 -11.84 -7.76
C ALA A 27 -4.89 -12.20 -8.48
N TYR A 28 -3.88 -11.32 -8.38
CA TYR A 28 -2.58 -11.56 -8.99
C TYR A 28 -1.45 -10.96 -8.15
N GLU A 29 -0.26 -11.54 -8.26
CA GLU A 29 0.96 -11.03 -7.62
C GLU A 29 1.37 -9.72 -8.30
N MET A 30 1.65 -8.70 -7.49
CA MET A 30 2.13 -7.41 -7.96
C MET A 30 3.65 -7.39 -8.10
N PRO A 31 4.21 -6.46 -8.90
CA PRO A 31 5.64 -6.22 -8.91
C PRO A 31 6.16 -5.88 -7.51
N ARG A 32 7.45 -6.13 -7.28
CA ARG A 32 8.09 -5.87 -5.99
C ARG A 32 7.89 -4.39 -5.60
N PRO A 33 7.52 -4.11 -4.35
CA PRO A 33 7.41 -2.74 -3.90
C PRO A 33 8.78 -2.06 -3.82
N GLU A 34 8.84 -0.81 -4.25
CA GLU A 34 9.94 0.10 -3.95
C GLU A 34 9.76 0.72 -2.56
N ILE A 35 8.53 1.14 -2.26
CA ILE A 35 8.16 1.80 -1.00
C ILE A 35 6.91 1.13 -0.45
N VAL A 36 6.93 0.84 0.86
CA VAL A 36 5.76 0.40 1.62
C VAL A 36 5.60 1.28 2.86
N LEU A 37 4.43 1.91 3.02
CA LEU A 37 4.06 2.71 4.17
C LEU A 37 2.92 2.02 4.92
N GLY A 38 3.12 1.64 6.17
CA GLY A 38 2.09 1.03 7.02
C GLY A 38 1.34 2.07 7.87
N PHE A 39 0.03 1.87 8.00
CA PHE A 39 -0.94 2.69 8.73
C PHE A 39 -1.93 1.79 9.48
N GLN A 40 -1.60 1.40 10.72
CA GLN A 40 -2.44 0.59 11.62
C GLN A 40 -3.34 -0.48 10.92
N GLY A 41 -2.73 -1.46 10.25
CA GLY A 41 -3.43 -2.55 9.56
C GLY A 41 -3.73 -2.28 8.07
N LEU A 42 -3.55 -1.05 7.61
CA LEU A 42 -3.50 -0.67 6.20
C LEU A 42 -2.05 -0.43 5.75
N CYS A 43 -1.86 -0.38 4.43
CA CYS A 43 -0.63 0.08 3.84
C CYS A 43 -0.83 0.79 2.51
N LEU A 44 0.13 1.64 2.15
CA LEU A 44 0.35 2.16 0.82
C LEU A 44 1.60 1.53 0.22
N VAL A 45 1.52 1.14 -1.05
CA VAL A 45 2.56 0.46 -1.80
C VAL A 45 2.85 1.23 -3.08
N LYS A 46 4.12 1.51 -3.35
CA LYS A 46 4.63 2.01 -4.64
C LYS A 46 5.47 0.92 -5.29
N PRO A 47 5.03 0.30 -6.39
CA PRO A 47 5.83 -0.68 -7.13
C PRO A 47 7.05 -0.03 -7.79
N VAL A 48 8.09 -0.82 -8.06
CA VAL A 48 9.31 -0.35 -8.75
C VAL A 48 9.09 0.09 -10.20
N ASP A 49 8.10 -0.52 -10.87
CA ASP A 49 7.86 -0.35 -12.31
C ASP A 49 6.52 0.34 -12.63
N ASP A 50 5.89 0.94 -11.62
CA ASP A 50 4.59 1.61 -11.75
C ASP A 50 4.59 2.92 -10.96
N ASP A 51 4.12 4.02 -11.56
CA ASP A 51 4.06 5.33 -10.91
C ASP A 51 2.87 5.49 -9.96
N ASP A 52 1.89 4.61 -10.05
CA ASP A 52 0.70 4.61 -9.19
C ASP A 52 1.00 4.13 -7.76
N TRP A 53 0.12 4.54 -6.84
CA TRP A 53 0.13 4.15 -5.44
C TRP A 53 -1.04 3.23 -5.13
N TYR A 54 -0.77 2.12 -4.48
CA TYR A 54 -1.76 1.09 -4.19
C TYR A 54 -2.03 1.02 -2.71
N MET A 55 -3.30 1.03 -2.31
CA MET A 55 -3.71 0.83 -0.93
C MET A 55 -4.23 -0.58 -0.70
N GLY A 56 -3.88 -1.12 0.46
CA GLY A 56 -4.18 -2.49 0.84
C GLY A 56 -4.15 -2.74 2.33
N SER A 57 -4.38 -4.00 2.70
CA SER A 57 -4.35 -4.51 4.07
C SER A 57 -2.94 -5.00 4.32
N LEU A 58 -2.42 -4.70 5.50
CA LEU A 58 -1.20 -5.29 6.01
C LEU A 58 -1.57 -6.38 7.00
N TYR A 59 -1.17 -7.61 6.72
CA TYR A 59 -1.38 -8.76 7.60
C TYR A 59 -0.21 -8.95 8.57
N ASP A 60 -0.46 -9.67 9.68
CA ASP A 60 0.54 -9.95 10.72
C ASP A 60 1.73 -10.80 10.22
N ASP A 61 1.52 -11.61 9.18
CA ASP A 61 2.58 -12.37 8.50
C ASP A 61 3.44 -11.50 7.57
N GLY A 62 3.05 -10.23 7.42
CA GLY A 62 3.72 -9.23 6.60
C GLY A 62 3.31 -9.22 5.14
N GLY A 63 2.36 -10.06 4.73
CA GLY A 63 1.74 -10.02 3.42
C GLY A 63 0.81 -8.83 3.23
N ILE A 64 0.63 -8.45 1.96
CA ILE A 64 -0.17 -7.30 1.56
C ILE A 64 -1.14 -7.69 0.45
N ASP A 65 -2.41 -7.36 0.64
CA ASP A 65 -3.45 -7.41 -0.40
C ASP A 65 -3.91 -5.98 -0.71
N CYS A 66 -3.57 -5.48 -1.91
CA CYS A 66 -4.00 -4.20 -2.46
C CYS A 66 -5.32 -4.31 -3.20
N TRP A 67 -6.20 -3.31 -3.09
CA TRP A 67 -7.53 -3.32 -3.73
C TRP A 67 -7.93 -1.99 -4.36
N THR A 68 -7.12 -0.93 -4.20
CA THR A 68 -7.37 0.36 -4.84
C THR A 68 -6.05 0.99 -5.25
N ALA A 69 -6.09 1.75 -6.34
CA ALA A 69 -4.96 2.46 -6.90
C ALA A 69 -5.26 3.96 -6.95
N TYR A 70 -4.22 4.76 -6.83
CA TYR A 70 -4.24 6.22 -6.84
C TYR A 70 -3.10 6.71 -7.73
N GLY A 71 -3.32 7.78 -8.49
CA GLY A 71 -2.30 8.32 -9.37
C GLY A 71 -1.14 8.99 -8.64
N ASP A 72 -1.32 9.35 -7.37
CA ASP A 72 -0.26 9.92 -6.55
C ASP A 72 -0.41 9.61 -5.04
N LEU A 73 0.68 9.82 -4.31
CA LEU A 73 0.75 9.61 -2.86
C LEU A 73 -0.23 10.51 -2.08
N TYR A 74 -0.47 11.73 -2.55
CA TYR A 74 -1.31 12.68 -1.83
C TYR A 74 -2.79 12.29 -1.90
N GLU A 75 -3.26 11.81 -3.04
CA GLU A 75 -4.57 11.17 -3.19
C GLU A 75 -4.69 9.92 -2.32
N ALA A 76 -3.68 9.05 -2.36
CA ALA A 76 -3.66 7.83 -1.55
C ALA A 76 -3.74 8.13 -0.04
N LEU A 77 -2.99 9.13 0.44
CA LEU A 77 -3.02 9.55 1.84
C LEU A 77 -4.36 10.15 2.27
N ARG A 78 -5.11 10.78 1.35
CA ARG A 78 -6.46 11.31 1.62
C ARG A 78 -7.53 10.21 1.70
N GLY A 79 -7.24 9.03 1.16
CA GLY A 79 -8.12 7.86 1.22
C GLY A 79 -7.99 7.03 2.50
N LEU A 80 -7.00 7.33 3.35
CA LEU A 80 -6.78 6.69 4.66
C LEU A 80 -7.78 7.16 5.72
#